data_AF-A0A7R9PWZ9-F1
#
_entry.id   AF-A0A7R9PWZ9-F1
#
_cell.length_a   1.000
_cell.length_b   1.000
_cell.length_c   1.000
_cell.angle_alpha   90.00
_cell.angle_beta   90.00
_cell.angle_gamma   90.00
#
_symmetry.space_group_name_H-M   'P 1'
#
loop_
_entity.id
_entity.type
_entity.pdbx_description
1 polymer ?
#
loop_
_entity_poly.entity_id
_entity_poly.type
_entity_poly.pdbx_seq_one_letter_code
_entity_poly.pdbx_strand_id
1 'polypeptide(L)'
;EEHDYLLKIILIGDSGVGKTSLMRRYTDGIYSEGTASTIGVDFKIKTITVNSKRVKLQIWDTAGQERFKSIVSNYYRGANGLIVVFDLLNKESFDHLDIWIKDLQKKNATVGSEIIILGNKVDEKEHVQVTKEDVLPFLKKYSIPHSNYYEVSAKENLEVETAFVNMTSSLVEKFDKFGNGKTSKVAFKITRERQSEKSIIDSIAKYARSLSYSTTPRIAGGWVRDKIMGLDSNDMDVSVDNVSGFEFASGLVESLSTETPNIHKILANPEKSKHLETAVVKIYGMDVDFVHLRDETYSTTRIPVVSRGTAKSDAMRRDITINSLFYNILTRKIEDFSERGISDIKLGIIDTPLDPKVTLFDDPLRILRIFRFQAKFGFTIHKRIIEAIDDDRIRKALKTKVSNERIWKELSKMLGYKRGNLGLIEIAR
;
A
#
# COMPACT_ATOMS: atom_id res chain seq x y z
N GLU A 1 -19.84 18.31 5.07
CA GLU A 1 -20.32 17.35 6.10
C GLU A 1 -19.18 16.45 6.53
N GLU A 2 -19.00 16.30 7.83
CA GLU A 2 -18.03 15.39 8.44
C GLU A 2 -18.39 13.93 8.14
N HIS A 3 -17.37 13.10 7.92
CA HIS A 3 -17.48 11.66 7.67
C HIS A 3 -16.34 10.91 8.37
N ASP A 4 -16.60 9.70 8.85
CA ASP A 4 -15.61 8.85 9.51
C ASP A 4 -14.65 8.19 8.51
N TYR A 5 -15.18 7.81 7.34
CA TYR A 5 -14.46 7.06 6.30
C TYR A 5 -14.74 7.63 4.92
N LEU A 6 -13.69 7.74 4.09
CA LEU A 6 -13.79 8.05 2.66
C LEU A 6 -13.33 6.82 1.88
N LEU A 7 -14.27 6.17 1.19
CA LEU A 7 -13.98 4.92 0.46
C LEU A 7 -14.20 5.09 -1.04
N LYS A 8 -13.22 4.66 -1.82
CA LYS A 8 -13.26 4.63 -3.28
C LYS A 8 -13.68 3.25 -3.78
N ILE A 9 -14.81 3.19 -4.48
CA ILE A 9 -15.37 1.99 -5.11
C ILE A 9 -15.31 2.16 -6.62
N ILE A 10 -14.89 1.13 -7.35
CA ILE A 10 -14.82 1.17 -8.81
C ILE A 10 -15.63 0.01 -9.39
N LEU A 11 -16.48 0.33 -10.37
CA LEU A 11 -17.21 -0.65 -11.15
C LEU A 11 -16.43 -0.97 -12.44
N ILE A 12 -16.22 -2.25 -12.71
CA ILE A 12 -15.57 -2.76 -13.91
C ILE A 12 -16.36 -3.92 -14.52
N GLY A 13 -16.11 -4.22 -15.78
CA GLY A 13 -16.86 -5.22 -16.56
C GLY A 13 -17.12 -4.72 -17.98
N ASP A 14 -17.62 -5.60 -18.83
CA ASP A 14 -17.83 -5.34 -20.25
C ASP A 14 -18.83 -4.19 -20.52
N SER A 15 -18.83 -3.66 -21.73
CA SER A 15 -19.84 -2.67 -22.14
C SER A 15 -21.23 -3.32 -22.11
N GLY A 16 -22.25 -2.57 -21.68
CA GLY A 16 -23.63 -3.06 -21.70
C GLY A 16 -24.06 -3.98 -20.54
N VAL A 17 -23.14 -4.40 -19.65
CA VAL A 17 -23.48 -5.24 -18.49
C VAL A 17 -24.29 -4.52 -17.40
N GLY A 18 -24.43 -3.18 -17.49
CA GLY A 18 -25.27 -2.38 -16.61
C GLY A 18 -24.56 -1.68 -15.44
N LYS A 19 -23.23 -1.47 -15.51
CA LYS A 19 -22.45 -0.74 -14.48
C LYS A 19 -23.01 0.65 -14.17
N THR A 20 -23.27 1.45 -15.21
CA THR A 20 -23.85 2.80 -15.08
C THR A 20 -25.24 2.75 -14.45
N SER A 21 -26.06 1.77 -14.85
CA SER A 21 -27.40 1.57 -14.30
C SER A 21 -27.35 1.16 -12.83
N LEU A 22 -26.42 0.30 -12.43
CA LEU A 22 -26.20 -0.06 -11.03
C LEU A 22 -25.73 1.15 -10.20
N MET A 23 -24.77 1.92 -10.70
CA MET A 23 -24.31 3.14 -10.02
C MET A 23 -25.46 4.13 -9.83
N ARG A 24 -26.20 4.46 -10.89
CA ARG A 24 -27.34 5.39 -10.82
C ARG A 24 -28.47 4.86 -9.97
N ARG A 25 -28.75 3.55 -10.03
CA ARG A 25 -29.78 2.94 -9.19
C ARG A 25 -29.41 3.08 -7.72
N TYR A 26 -28.16 2.81 -7.36
CA TYR A 26 -27.68 2.94 -5.99
C TYR A 26 -27.59 4.40 -5.52
N THR A 27 -27.12 5.33 -6.35
CA THR A 27 -26.88 6.72 -5.92
C THR A 27 -28.11 7.61 -6.00
N ASP A 28 -28.87 7.48 -7.10
CA ASP A 28 -29.95 8.39 -7.45
C ASP A 28 -31.33 7.71 -7.32
N GLY A 29 -31.38 6.39 -7.14
CA GLY A 29 -32.64 5.64 -7.13
C GLY A 29 -33.29 5.51 -8.50
N ILE A 30 -32.57 5.81 -9.60
CA ILE A 30 -33.12 5.90 -10.96
C ILE A 30 -32.58 4.78 -11.85
N TYR A 31 -33.45 4.26 -12.71
CA TYR A 31 -33.10 3.41 -13.85
C TYR A 31 -33.66 4.03 -15.14
N SER A 32 -32.92 3.91 -16.23
CA SER A 32 -33.34 4.37 -17.55
C SER A 32 -33.13 3.24 -18.55
N GLU A 33 -34.18 2.90 -19.30
CA GLU A 33 -34.07 1.98 -20.43
C GLU A 33 -33.20 2.62 -21.52
N GLY A 34 -32.35 1.82 -22.17
CA GLY A 34 -31.54 2.28 -23.30
C GLY A 34 -30.35 3.18 -22.95
N THR A 35 -29.68 2.97 -21.81
CA THR A 35 -28.41 3.67 -21.50
C THR A 35 -27.38 3.44 -22.61
N ALA A 36 -26.99 4.51 -23.30
CA ALA A 36 -25.91 4.50 -24.27
C ALA A 36 -24.59 4.05 -23.62
N SER A 37 -23.67 3.50 -24.42
CA SER A 37 -22.35 3.10 -23.93
C SER A 37 -21.64 4.27 -23.25
N THR A 38 -21.13 4.06 -22.04
CA THR A 38 -20.41 5.08 -21.29
C THR A 38 -19.15 5.51 -22.03
N ILE A 39 -19.11 6.77 -22.45
CA ILE A 39 -17.92 7.39 -23.03
C ILE A 39 -17.11 7.98 -21.87
N GLY A 40 -15.98 7.35 -21.54
CA GLY A 40 -15.08 7.82 -20.48
C GLY A 40 -15.37 7.23 -19.09
N VAL A 41 -15.29 8.07 -18.05
CA VAL A 41 -15.47 7.67 -16.65
C VAL A 41 -16.43 8.64 -15.99
N ASP A 42 -17.47 8.10 -15.34
CA ASP A 42 -18.45 8.86 -14.57
C ASP A 42 -18.23 8.61 -13.07
N PHE A 43 -18.61 9.58 -12.24
CA PHE A 43 -18.31 9.58 -10.81
C PHE A 43 -19.47 10.15 -10.00
N LYS A 44 -19.84 9.42 -8.94
CA LYS A 44 -20.89 9.82 -8.00
C LYS A 44 -20.42 9.69 -6.56
N ILE A 45 -21.01 10.51 -5.69
CA ILE A 45 -20.80 10.47 -4.25
C ILE A 45 -22.10 10.10 -3.56
N LYS A 46 -22.06 9.11 -2.68
CA LYS A 46 -23.18 8.77 -1.76
C LYS A 46 -22.62 8.70 -0.35
N THR A 47 -23.27 9.32 0.62
CA THR A 47 -22.91 9.18 2.04
C THR A 47 -23.90 8.25 2.69
N ILE A 48 -23.41 7.18 3.32
CA ILE A 48 -24.23 6.20 4.03
C ILE A 48 -23.76 6.07 5.47
N THR A 49 -24.60 5.50 6.34
CA THR A 49 -24.21 5.16 7.71
C THR A 49 -24.18 3.65 7.86
N VAL A 50 -23.03 3.10 8.25
CA VAL A 50 -22.82 1.65 8.45
C VAL A 50 -22.08 1.46 9.77
N ASN A 51 -22.52 0.53 10.61
CA ASN A 51 -21.92 0.28 11.94
C ASN A 51 -21.79 1.56 12.81
N SER A 52 -22.78 2.46 12.75
CA SER A 52 -22.77 3.78 13.40
C SER A 52 -21.64 4.72 12.95
N LYS A 53 -21.03 4.45 11.79
CA LYS A 53 -20.01 5.28 11.15
C LYS A 53 -20.57 5.90 9.87
N ARG A 54 -20.34 7.20 9.68
CA ARG A 54 -20.67 7.91 8.44
C ARG A 54 -19.59 7.66 7.39
N VAL A 55 -19.95 6.98 6.32
CA VAL A 55 -19.05 6.62 5.23
C VAL A 55 -19.40 7.40 3.98
N LYS A 56 -18.44 8.15 3.45
CA LYS A 56 -18.55 8.83 2.16
C LYS A 56 -18.00 7.92 1.07
N LEU A 57 -18.88 7.42 0.22
CA LEU A 57 -18.54 6.56 -0.91
C LEU A 57 -18.26 7.40 -2.16
N GLN A 58 -17.15 7.12 -2.81
CA GLN A 58 -16.72 7.64 -4.09
C GLN A 58 -16.85 6.51 -5.12
N ILE A 59 -17.92 6.53 -5.91
CA ILE A 59 -18.27 5.43 -6.82
C ILE A 59 -17.90 5.84 -8.24
N TRP A 60 -17.05 5.04 -8.88
CA TRP A 60 -16.52 5.30 -10.20
C TRP A 60 -17.09 4.29 -11.19
N ASP A 61 -17.85 4.77 -12.16
CA ASP A 61 -18.30 3.99 -13.31
C ASP A 61 -17.28 4.14 -14.45
N THR A 62 -16.80 3.03 -14.97
CA THR A 62 -15.76 3.02 -16.01
C THR A 62 -16.31 2.55 -17.34
N ALA A 63 -15.84 3.12 -18.45
CA ALA A 63 -16.15 2.60 -19.78
C ALA A 63 -15.77 1.11 -19.88
N GLY A 64 -16.74 0.29 -20.27
CA GLY A 64 -16.56 -1.15 -20.47
C GLY A 64 -15.98 -1.53 -21.83
N GLN A 65 -15.52 -0.56 -22.64
CA GLN A 65 -14.95 -0.85 -23.95
C GLN A 65 -13.49 -1.30 -23.82
N GLU A 66 -13.26 -2.50 -24.34
CA GLU A 66 -11.98 -3.19 -24.42
C GLU A 66 -10.89 -2.38 -25.16
N ARG A 67 -11.29 -1.46 -26.06
CA ARG A 67 -10.40 -0.56 -26.79
C ARG A 67 -9.81 0.57 -25.93
N PHE A 68 -10.40 0.88 -24.78
CA PHE A 68 -9.97 1.96 -23.87
C PHE A 68 -9.35 1.46 -22.55
N LYS A 69 -8.96 0.17 -22.47
CA LYS A 69 -8.34 -0.46 -21.28
C LYS A 69 -7.13 0.30 -20.71
N SER A 70 -6.39 1.04 -21.55
CA SER A 70 -5.26 1.87 -21.11
C SER A 70 -5.69 3.12 -20.32
N ILE A 71 -6.83 3.74 -20.68
CA ILE A 71 -7.36 4.93 -20.00
C ILE A 71 -7.98 4.56 -18.66
N VAL A 72 -8.77 3.48 -18.63
CA VAL A 72 -9.45 2.98 -17.41
C VAL A 72 -8.44 2.54 -16.34
N SER A 73 -7.27 2.05 -16.75
CA SER A 73 -6.20 1.60 -15.86
C SER A 73 -5.70 2.63 -14.84
N ASN A 74 -5.78 3.93 -15.17
CA ASN A 74 -5.33 4.99 -14.26
C ASN A 74 -6.27 5.17 -13.05
N TYR A 75 -7.52 4.74 -13.19
CA TYR A 75 -8.56 4.95 -12.19
C TYR A 75 -8.55 3.88 -11.10
N TYR A 76 -8.03 2.68 -11.38
CA TYR A 76 -7.96 1.55 -10.43
C TYR A 76 -7.16 1.84 -9.16
N ARG A 77 -6.22 2.77 -9.23
CA ARG A 77 -5.28 3.01 -8.14
C ARG A 77 -5.91 3.78 -6.99
N GLY A 78 -5.75 3.23 -5.78
CA GLY A 78 -6.36 3.72 -4.54
C GLY A 78 -7.82 3.28 -4.38
N ALA A 79 -8.29 2.27 -5.13
CA ALA A 79 -9.58 1.67 -4.89
C ALA A 79 -9.58 0.92 -3.55
N ASN A 80 -10.50 1.26 -2.66
CA ASN A 80 -10.74 0.49 -1.45
C ASN A 80 -11.56 -0.77 -1.78
N GLY A 81 -12.40 -0.70 -2.81
CA GLY A 81 -12.98 -1.93 -3.34
C GLY A 81 -13.41 -1.85 -4.80
N LEU A 82 -13.61 -3.05 -5.34
CA LEU A 82 -13.77 -3.35 -6.74
C LEU A 82 -15.05 -4.16 -6.91
N ILE A 83 -15.96 -3.64 -7.74
CA ILE A 83 -17.19 -4.30 -8.12
C ILE A 83 -17.03 -4.76 -9.56
N VAL A 84 -16.99 -6.07 -9.76
CA VAL A 84 -16.83 -6.68 -11.09
C VAL A 84 -18.19 -7.17 -11.55
N VAL A 85 -18.69 -6.58 -12.63
CA VAL A 85 -20.06 -6.78 -13.11
C VAL A 85 -20.04 -7.58 -14.41
N PHE A 86 -20.90 -8.60 -14.48
CA PHE A 86 -21.26 -9.27 -15.71
C PHE A 86 -22.77 -9.32 -15.87
N ASP A 87 -23.23 -9.66 -17.07
CA ASP A 87 -24.64 -9.79 -17.41
C ASP A 87 -25.03 -11.27 -17.37
N LEU A 88 -26.02 -11.64 -16.55
CA LEU A 88 -26.49 -13.02 -16.42
C LEU A 88 -27.08 -13.56 -17.74
N LEU A 89 -27.51 -12.67 -18.65
CA LEU A 89 -28.07 -13.02 -19.95
C LEU A 89 -27.00 -13.14 -21.05
N ASN A 90 -25.74 -12.82 -20.74
CA ASN A 90 -24.64 -12.86 -21.69
C ASN A 90 -23.44 -13.62 -21.10
N LYS A 91 -23.32 -14.90 -21.46
CA LYS A 91 -22.23 -15.77 -21.02
C LYS A 91 -20.84 -15.24 -21.39
N GLU A 92 -20.69 -14.58 -22.54
CA GLU A 92 -19.39 -14.01 -22.97
C GLU A 92 -18.88 -12.98 -21.96
N SER A 93 -19.78 -12.17 -21.39
CA SER A 93 -19.43 -11.17 -20.36
C SER A 93 -18.91 -11.81 -19.07
N PHE A 94 -19.38 -13.03 -18.75
CA PHE A 94 -18.86 -13.83 -17.64
C PHE A 94 -17.49 -14.41 -17.96
N ASP A 95 -17.30 -14.96 -19.16
CA ASP A 95 -16.01 -15.51 -19.60
C ASP A 95 -14.91 -14.44 -19.60
N HIS A 96 -15.25 -13.19 -19.89
CA HIS A 96 -14.34 -12.04 -19.84
C HIS A 96 -13.97 -11.58 -18.42
N LEU A 97 -14.65 -12.03 -17.36
CA LEU A 97 -14.28 -11.71 -15.97
C LEU A 97 -12.83 -12.09 -15.65
N ASP A 98 -12.34 -13.18 -16.25
CA ASP A 98 -10.96 -13.63 -16.09
C ASP A 98 -9.95 -12.56 -16.53
N ILE A 99 -10.25 -11.87 -17.62
CA ILE A 99 -9.44 -10.78 -18.16
C ILE A 99 -9.48 -9.58 -17.20
N TRP A 100 -10.67 -9.23 -16.69
CA TRP A 100 -10.84 -8.12 -15.75
C TRP A 100 -10.09 -8.35 -14.44
N ILE A 101 -10.22 -9.52 -13.81
CA ILE A 101 -9.50 -9.83 -12.56
C ILE A 101 -7.99 -9.88 -12.77
N LYS A 102 -7.50 -10.50 -13.86
CA LYS A 102 -6.07 -10.53 -14.15
C LYS A 102 -5.49 -9.13 -14.40
N ASP A 103 -6.24 -8.25 -15.05
CA ASP A 103 -5.82 -6.87 -15.28
C ASP A 103 -5.72 -6.08 -13.97
N LEU A 104 -6.67 -6.29 -13.04
CA LEU A 104 -6.61 -5.73 -11.69
C LEU A 104 -5.37 -6.21 -10.92
N GLN A 105 -5.11 -7.52 -10.94
CA GLN A 105 -3.98 -8.13 -10.25
C GLN A 105 -2.62 -7.65 -10.80
N LYS A 106 -2.49 -7.49 -12.12
CA LYS A 106 -1.25 -6.99 -12.76
C LYS A 106 -0.91 -5.54 -12.37
N LYS A 107 -1.91 -4.74 -12.01
CA LYS A 107 -1.76 -3.29 -11.80
C LYS A 107 -1.65 -2.89 -10.33
N ASN A 108 -1.44 -3.84 -9.42
CA ASN A 108 -1.44 -3.65 -7.97
C ASN A 108 -2.72 -2.96 -7.45
N ALA A 109 -3.83 -3.06 -8.18
CA ALA A 109 -5.11 -2.48 -7.82
C ALA A 109 -5.87 -3.30 -6.76
N THR A 110 -5.36 -4.49 -6.40
CA THR A 110 -6.01 -5.46 -5.52
C THR A 110 -5.37 -5.56 -4.14
N VAL A 111 -4.26 -4.87 -3.88
CA VAL A 111 -3.57 -4.96 -2.57
C VAL A 111 -4.48 -4.34 -1.52
N GLY A 112 -5.13 -5.22 -0.75
CA GLY A 112 -6.12 -4.97 0.30
C GLY A 112 -7.41 -4.25 -0.12
N SER A 113 -7.71 -4.25 -1.42
CA SER A 113 -9.04 -3.91 -1.92
C SER A 113 -10.01 -5.08 -1.76
N GLU A 114 -11.26 -4.79 -1.40
CA GLU A 114 -12.32 -5.79 -1.38
C GLU A 114 -12.92 -5.99 -2.77
N ILE A 115 -13.01 -7.23 -3.22
CA ILE A 115 -13.60 -7.58 -4.52
C ILE A 115 -14.96 -8.21 -4.29
N ILE A 116 -15.99 -7.69 -4.96
CA ILE A 116 -17.29 -8.35 -5.09
C ILE A 116 -17.63 -8.56 -6.57
N ILE A 117 -18.35 -9.64 -6.85
CA ILE A 117 -18.82 -10.01 -8.19
C ILE A 117 -20.33 -9.81 -8.24
N LEU A 118 -20.82 -9.10 -9.25
CA LEU A 118 -22.26 -8.87 -9.48
C LEU A 118 -22.68 -9.50 -10.81
N GLY A 119 -23.61 -10.45 -10.76
CA GLY A 119 -24.36 -10.91 -11.92
C GLY A 119 -25.62 -10.06 -12.06
N ASN A 120 -25.65 -9.15 -13.04
CA ASN A 120 -26.78 -8.22 -13.22
C ASN A 120 -27.87 -8.82 -14.13
N LYS A 121 -29.05 -8.21 -14.11
CA LYS A 121 -30.25 -8.57 -14.91
C LYS A 121 -30.91 -9.90 -14.49
N VAL A 122 -30.87 -10.22 -13.20
CA VAL A 122 -31.54 -11.42 -12.65
C VAL A 122 -33.06 -11.40 -12.81
N ASP A 123 -33.64 -10.24 -13.14
CA ASP A 123 -35.08 -10.08 -13.43
C ASP A 123 -35.55 -10.86 -14.67
N GLU A 124 -34.67 -11.20 -15.60
CA GLU A 124 -35.00 -11.98 -16.82
C GLU A 124 -34.64 -13.46 -16.68
N LYS A 125 -35.17 -14.12 -15.64
CA LYS A 125 -34.81 -15.51 -15.23
C LYS A 125 -34.82 -16.54 -16.37
N GLU A 126 -35.74 -16.43 -17.31
CA GLU A 126 -35.89 -17.36 -18.44
C GLU A 126 -34.77 -17.27 -19.47
N HIS A 127 -34.06 -16.14 -19.51
CA HIS A 127 -32.96 -15.87 -20.45
C HIS A 127 -31.57 -15.96 -19.79
N VAL A 128 -31.51 -16.37 -18.52
CA VAL A 128 -30.24 -16.52 -17.79
C VAL A 128 -29.38 -17.61 -18.43
N GLN A 129 -28.14 -17.25 -18.78
CA GLN A 129 -27.15 -18.13 -19.41
C GLN A 129 -26.04 -18.56 -18.45
N VAL A 130 -25.95 -17.95 -17.26
CA VAL A 130 -24.92 -18.20 -16.26
C VAL A 130 -25.59 -18.49 -14.93
N THR A 131 -25.39 -19.70 -14.40
CA THR A 131 -25.95 -20.16 -13.14
C THR A 131 -25.00 -19.93 -11.98
N LYS A 132 -25.46 -20.10 -10.74
CA LYS A 132 -24.59 -20.03 -9.55
C LYS A 132 -23.51 -21.08 -9.62
N GLU A 133 -23.83 -22.27 -10.10
CA GLU A 133 -22.93 -23.40 -10.27
C GLU A 133 -21.77 -23.07 -11.22
N ASP A 134 -22.01 -22.24 -12.24
CA ASP A 134 -20.97 -21.75 -13.16
C ASP A 134 -20.01 -20.74 -12.49
N VAL A 135 -20.54 -19.93 -11.57
CA VAL A 135 -19.79 -18.86 -10.88
C VAL A 135 -18.91 -19.42 -9.75
N LEU A 136 -19.33 -20.47 -9.05
CA LEU A 136 -18.60 -21.03 -7.90
C LEU A 136 -17.13 -21.43 -8.24
N PRO A 137 -16.84 -22.13 -9.35
CA PRO A 137 -15.46 -22.40 -9.77
C PRO A 137 -14.62 -21.14 -9.98
N PHE A 138 -15.22 -20.07 -10.53
CA PHE A 138 -14.55 -18.79 -10.75
C PHE A 138 -14.17 -18.12 -9.41
N LEU A 139 -15.10 -18.08 -8.46
CA LEU A 139 -14.83 -17.53 -7.12
C LEU A 139 -13.70 -18.29 -6.43
N LYS A 140 -13.72 -19.63 -6.49
CA LYS A 140 -12.67 -20.48 -5.94
C LYS A 140 -11.32 -20.24 -6.60
N LYS A 141 -11.27 -20.13 -7.93
CA LYS A 141 -10.05 -19.85 -8.71
C LYS A 141 -9.35 -18.58 -8.25
N TYR A 142 -10.11 -17.55 -7.90
CA TYR A 142 -9.59 -16.24 -7.48
C TYR A 142 -9.61 -15.99 -5.97
N SER A 143 -9.92 -17.01 -5.17
CA SER A 143 -10.02 -16.92 -3.71
C SER A 143 -10.99 -15.82 -3.25
N ILE A 144 -12.09 -15.62 -3.99
CA ILE A 144 -13.15 -14.69 -3.64
C ILE A 144 -14.18 -15.43 -2.77
N PRO A 145 -14.54 -14.93 -1.58
CA PRO A 145 -15.54 -15.57 -0.73
C PRO A 145 -16.90 -15.67 -1.42
N HIS A 146 -17.65 -16.73 -1.16
CA HIS A 146 -19.01 -16.87 -1.70
C HIS A 146 -19.94 -15.73 -1.26
N SER A 147 -19.71 -15.15 -0.08
CA SER A 147 -20.42 -13.96 0.43
C SER A 147 -20.19 -12.68 -0.37
N ASN A 148 -19.25 -12.70 -1.32
CA ASN A 148 -18.90 -11.57 -2.17
C ASN A 148 -19.47 -11.72 -3.59
N TYR A 149 -20.43 -12.62 -3.79
CA TYR A 149 -21.18 -12.75 -5.03
C TYR A 149 -22.66 -12.42 -4.81
N TYR A 150 -23.22 -11.59 -5.70
CA TYR A 150 -24.63 -11.19 -5.67
C TYR A 150 -25.22 -11.27 -7.07
N GLU A 151 -26.45 -11.75 -7.17
CA GLU A 151 -27.29 -11.61 -8.36
C GLU A 151 -28.20 -10.41 -8.15
N VAL A 152 -28.09 -9.42 -9.02
CA VAL A 152 -28.72 -8.11 -8.85
C VAL A 152 -29.58 -7.74 -10.05
N SER A 153 -30.54 -6.84 -9.83
CA SER A 153 -31.25 -6.18 -10.92
C SER A 153 -31.21 -4.68 -10.72
N ALA A 154 -30.49 -3.97 -11.59
CA ALA A 154 -30.58 -2.51 -11.65
C ALA A 154 -32.00 -2.03 -12.02
N LYS A 155 -32.76 -2.83 -12.80
CA LYS A 155 -34.10 -2.50 -13.27
C LYS A 155 -35.11 -2.58 -12.12
N GLU A 156 -35.17 -3.72 -11.44
CA GLU A 156 -36.12 -4.00 -10.35
C GLU A 156 -35.57 -3.59 -8.96
N ASN A 157 -34.36 -3.02 -8.90
CA ASN A 157 -33.67 -2.66 -7.66
C ASN A 157 -33.47 -3.85 -6.69
N LEU A 158 -33.22 -5.04 -7.22
CA LEU A 158 -33.01 -6.26 -6.44
C LEU A 158 -31.54 -6.37 -6.02
N GLU A 159 -31.30 -6.54 -4.71
CA GLU A 159 -29.98 -6.77 -4.08
C GLU A 159 -28.91 -5.69 -4.36
N VAL A 160 -29.24 -4.58 -5.03
CA VAL A 160 -28.31 -3.49 -5.34
C VAL A 160 -27.84 -2.81 -4.05
N GLU A 161 -28.76 -2.36 -3.20
CA GLU A 161 -28.39 -1.69 -1.94
C GLU A 161 -27.62 -2.65 -1.02
N THR A 162 -28.08 -3.90 -0.90
CA THR A 162 -27.44 -4.96 -0.09
C THR A 162 -25.98 -5.16 -0.47
N ALA A 163 -25.69 -5.30 -1.77
CA ALA A 163 -24.32 -5.53 -2.25
C ALA A 163 -23.36 -4.39 -1.89
N PHE A 164 -23.78 -3.13 -2.12
CA PHE A 164 -22.96 -1.95 -1.81
C PHE A 164 -22.80 -1.73 -0.30
N VAL A 165 -23.86 -1.93 0.49
CA VAL A 165 -23.81 -1.79 1.95
C VAL A 165 -22.94 -2.87 2.59
N ASN A 166 -23.07 -4.13 2.19
CA ASN A 166 -22.26 -5.23 2.73
C ASN A 166 -20.77 -5.04 2.42
N MET A 167 -20.44 -4.64 1.19
CA MET A 167 -19.08 -4.27 0.82
C MET A 167 -18.56 -3.11 1.67
N THR A 168 -19.39 -2.09 1.90
CA THR A 168 -19.00 -0.95 2.75
C THR A 168 -18.79 -1.38 4.20
N SER A 169 -19.65 -2.23 4.75
CA SER A 169 -19.53 -2.76 6.11
C SER A 169 -18.25 -3.57 6.28
N SER A 170 -17.98 -4.50 5.36
CA SER A 170 -16.77 -5.32 5.38
C SER A 170 -15.50 -4.47 5.27
N LEU A 171 -15.52 -3.42 4.43
CA LEU A 171 -14.43 -2.45 4.37
C LEU A 171 -14.25 -1.72 5.70
N VAL A 172 -15.32 -1.13 6.26
CA VAL A 172 -15.29 -0.43 7.56
C VAL A 172 -14.78 -1.35 8.67
N GLU A 173 -15.26 -2.58 8.75
CA GLU A 173 -14.79 -3.56 9.72
C GLU A 173 -13.31 -3.89 9.55
N LYS A 174 -12.82 -3.99 8.31
CA LYS A 174 -11.38 -4.14 8.06
C LYS A 174 -10.65 -2.91 8.60
N PHE A 175 -11.08 -1.70 8.23
CA PHE A 175 -10.47 -0.47 8.74
C PHE A 175 -10.47 -0.39 10.29
N ASP A 176 -11.56 -0.78 10.95
CA ASP A 176 -11.68 -0.79 12.41
C ASP A 176 -10.82 -1.88 13.07
N LYS A 177 -10.83 -3.12 12.54
CA LYS A 177 -10.04 -4.26 13.06
C LYS A 177 -8.53 -4.04 12.92
N PHE A 178 -8.11 -3.33 11.87
CA PHE A 178 -6.72 -2.98 11.65
C PHE A 178 -6.32 -1.66 12.30
N GLY A 179 -7.28 -0.76 12.58
CA GLY A 179 -7.07 0.50 13.30
C GLY A 179 -7.00 0.35 14.82
N ASN A 180 -7.68 -0.64 15.40
CA ASN A 180 -7.60 -0.96 16.83
C ASN A 180 -6.48 -2.00 17.07
N GLY A 181 -5.29 -1.49 17.38
CA GLY A 181 -4.07 -2.27 17.64
C GLY A 181 -4.30 -3.49 18.53
N LYS A 182 -4.10 -4.67 17.92
CA LYS A 182 -3.68 -5.95 18.52
C LYS A 182 -3.46 -6.97 17.40
N THR A 183 -2.55 -6.66 16.48
CA THR A 183 -2.06 -7.66 15.51
C THR A 183 -0.96 -8.47 16.16
N SER A 184 -1.39 -9.52 16.88
CA SER A 184 -0.58 -10.67 17.29
C SER A 184 0.39 -11.06 16.17
N LYS A 185 1.68 -11.22 16.48
CA LYS A 185 2.79 -11.79 15.68
C LYS A 185 2.34 -12.71 14.51
N VAL A 186 1.80 -12.15 13.41
CA VAL A 186 1.46 -12.94 12.22
C VAL A 186 2.73 -13.08 11.40
N ALA A 187 3.23 -14.31 11.28
CA ALA A 187 4.37 -14.62 10.43
C ALA A 187 3.97 -14.38 8.96
N PHE A 188 4.26 -13.19 8.44
CA PHE A 188 4.12 -12.90 7.02
C PHE A 188 5.40 -13.38 6.30
N LYS A 189 5.24 -14.31 5.36
CA LYS A 189 6.33 -14.82 4.52
C LYS A 189 6.33 -14.04 3.21
N ILE A 190 7.49 -13.60 2.75
CA ILE A 190 7.63 -12.83 1.51
C ILE A 190 7.24 -13.73 0.33
N THR A 191 6.27 -13.29 -0.46
CA THR A 191 5.67 -14.07 -1.56
C THR A 191 6.47 -14.04 -2.85
N ARG A 192 7.48 -13.16 -2.98
CA ARG A 192 8.26 -12.98 -4.21
C ARG A 192 9.68 -12.45 -3.93
N GLU A 193 10.65 -13.36 -3.81
CA GLU A 193 12.09 -13.02 -3.71
C GLU A 193 12.77 -13.37 -5.05
N ARG A 194 13.59 -12.47 -5.60
CA ARG A 194 14.48 -12.83 -6.72
C ARG A 194 15.52 -13.83 -6.23
N GLN A 195 15.99 -14.70 -7.11
CA GLN A 195 17.01 -15.69 -6.76
C GLN A 195 18.27 -15.03 -6.16
N SER A 196 18.68 -13.87 -6.70
CA SER A 196 19.78 -13.09 -6.15
C SER A 196 19.52 -12.59 -4.73
N GLU A 197 18.33 -12.04 -4.45
CA GLU A 197 17.95 -11.58 -3.10
C GLU A 197 17.96 -12.73 -2.10
N LYS A 198 17.40 -13.88 -2.47
CA LYS A 198 17.41 -15.08 -1.63
C LYS A 198 18.83 -15.52 -1.29
N SER A 199 19.72 -15.56 -2.29
CA SER A 199 21.14 -15.89 -2.08
C SER A 199 21.82 -14.90 -1.14
N ILE A 200 21.58 -13.59 -1.28
CA ILE A 200 22.14 -12.58 -0.35
C ILE A 200 21.64 -12.82 1.08
N ILE A 201 20.34 -13.04 1.25
CA ILE A 201 19.75 -13.26 2.58
C ILE A 201 20.29 -14.55 3.20
N ASP A 202 20.47 -15.61 2.40
CA ASP A 202 21.07 -16.87 2.84
C ASP A 202 22.52 -16.70 3.27
N SER A 203 23.32 -15.96 2.50
CA SER A 203 24.71 -15.60 2.84
C SER A 203 24.81 -14.81 4.15
N ILE A 204 23.99 -13.76 4.30
CA ILE A 204 23.95 -12.96 5.54
C ILE A 204 23.54 -13.83 6.73
N ALA A 205 22.54 -14.70 6.56
CA ALA A 205 22.09 -15.60 7.61
C ALA A 205 23.16 -16.63 8.01
N LYS A 206 23.91 -17.17 7.04
CA LYS A 206 25.02 -18.11 7.28
C LYS A 206 26.12 -17.44 8.10
N TYR A 207 26.56 -16.26 7.66
CA TYR A 207 27.61 -15.50 8.36
C TYR A 207 27.17 -15.08 9.77
N ALA A 208 25.95 -14.55 9.92
CA ALA A 208 25.44 -14.15 11.23
C ALA A 208 25.38 -15.32 12.23
N ARG A 209 25.17 -16.56 11.76
CA ARG A 209 25.20 -17.76 12.60
C ARG A 209 26.60 -18.27 12.91
N SER A 210 27.61 -17.93 12.12
CA SER A 210 29.01 -18.34 12.36
C SER A 210 29.74 -17.43 13.34
N LEU A 211 29.18 -16.26 13.67
CA LEU A 211 29.77 -15.33 14.63
C LEU A 211 29.75 -15.91 16.05
N SER A 212 30.81 -15.63 16.81
CA SER A 212 30.94 -16.03 18.22
C SER A 212 29.99 -15.28 19.17
N TYR A 213 29.36 -14.22 18.69
CA TYR A 213 28.41 -13.39 19.42
C TYR A 213 27.05 -13.38 18.71
N SER A 214 25.99 -13.14 19.47
CA SER A 214 24.64 -13.05 18.91
C SER A 214 24.44 -11.71 18.21
N THR A 215 24.01 -11.74 16.95
CA THR A 215 23.54 -10.58 16.20
C THR A 215 22.32 -10.96 15.38
N THR A 216 21.34 -10.06 15.28
CA THR A 216 20.12 -10.29 14.50
C THR A 216 20.07 -9.33 13.32
N PRO A 217 20.59 -9.71 12.14
CA PRO A 217 20.51 -8.86 10.97
C PRO A 217 19.05 -8.77 10.49
N ARG A 218 18.61 -7.55 10.18
CA ARG A 218 17.25 -7.26 9.70
C ARG A 218 17.31 -6.40 8.46
N ILE A 219 16.48 -6.69 7.45
CA ILE A 219 16.28 -5.76 6.34
C ILE A 219 15.22 -4.75 6.78
N ALA A 220 15.47 -3.46 6.60
CA ALA A 220 14.60 -2.40 7.10
C ALA A 220 13.90 -1.61 5.99
N GLY A 221 12.69 -1.15 6.28
CA GLY A 221 12.00 -0.09 5.54
C GLY A 221 11.60 -0.43 4.12
N GLY A 222 12.20 0.25 3.14
CA GLY A 222 11.70 0.33 1.77
C GLY A 222 11.57 -1.02 1.08
N TRP A 223 12.59 -1.86 1.24
CA TRP A 223 12.61 -3.21 0.70
C TRP A 223 11.44 -4.05 1.24
N VAL A 224 11.22 -4.04 2.56
CA VAL A 224 10.16 -4.84 3.20
C VAL A 224 8.78 -4.44 2.68
N ARG A 225 8.52 -3.12 2.62
CA ARG A 225 7.29 -2.56 2.05
C ARG A 225 7.07 -3.01 0.62
N ASP A 226 8.08 -2.84 -0.23
CA ASP A 226 7.99 -3.13 -1.65
C ASP A 226 7.75 -4.64 -1.88
N LYS A 227 8.38 -5.51 -1.09
CA LYS A 227 8.10 -6.96 -1.13
C LYS A 227 6.70 -7.35 -0.71
N ILE A 228 6.13 -6.71 0.32
CA ILE A 228 4.71 -6.92 0.68
C ILE A 228 3.79 -6.46 -0.46
N MET A 229 4.16 -5.39 -1.18
CA MET A 229 3.43 -4.85 -2.32
C MET A 229 3.69 -5.58 -3.65
N GLY A 230 4.53 -6.63 -3.65
CA GLY A 230 4.89 -7.37 -4.85
C GLY A 230 5.75 -6.60 -5.86
N LEU A 231 6.45 -5.56 -5.41
CA LEU A 231 7.34 -4.71 -6.19
C LEU A 231 8.80 -5.18 -6.10
N ASP A 232 9.59 -4.83 -7.11
CA ASP A 232 11.04 -5.01 -7.10
C ASP A 232 11.74 -3.84 -6.38
N SER A 233 12.83 -4.14 -5.69
CA SER A 233 13.67 -3.18 -4.97
C SER A 233 15.10 -3.28 -5.47
N ASN A 234 15.79 -2.17 -5.69
CA ASN A 234 17.15 -2.18 -6.24
C ASN A 234 18.23 -2.07 -5.16
N ASP A 235 17.83 -1.73 -3.94
CA ASP A 235 18.63 -1.49 -2.77
C ASP A 235 18.08 -2.31 -1.58
N MET A 236 18.99 -2.70 -0.68
CA MET A 236 18.65 -3.43 0.54
C MET A 236 19.36 -2.82 1.75
N ASP A 237 18.59 -2.19 2.64
CA ASP A 237 19.10 -1.63 3.89
C ASP A 237 19.09 -2.71 4.97
N VAL A 238 20.27 -3.23 5.36
CA VAL A 238 20.44 -4.22 6.42
C VAL A 238 20.88 -3.54 7.70
N SER A 239 20.03 -3.57 8.73
CA SER A 239 20.36 -3.13 10.07
C SER A 239 20.93 -4.26 10.94
N VAL A 240 21.97 -3.95 11.72
CA VAL A 240 22.60 -4.86 12.69
C VAL A 240 22.63 -4.25 14.10
N ASP A 241 22.56 -5.12 15.12
CA ASP A 241 22.29 -4.72 16.52
C ASP A 241 23.58 -4.43 17.31
N ASN A 242 24.53 -5.38 17.34
CA ASN A 242 25.63 -5.40 18.32
C ASN A 242 27.01 -5.05 17.74
N VAL A 243 27.07 -4.75 16.45
CA VAL A 243 28.30 -4.63 15.66
C VAL A 243 28.12 -3.46 14.68
N SER A 244 29.20 -2.76 14.31
CA SER A 244 29.09 -1.68 13.32
C SER A 244 28.71 -2.24 11.94
N GLY A 245 27.98 -1.45 11.14
CA GLY A 245 27.60 -1.89 9.80
C GLY A 245 28.83 -2.23 8.94
N PHE A 246 29.92 -1.48 9.14
CA PHE A 246 31.20 -1.70 8.48
C PHE A 246 31.91 -2.99 8.91
N GLU A 247 31.97 -3.27 10.21
CA GLU A 247 32.59 -4.48 10.74
C GLU A 247 31.83 -5.74 10.29
N PHE A 248 30.49 -5.72 10.36
CA PHE A 248 29.66 -6.82 9.85
C PHE A 248 29.86 -7.03 8.35
N ALA A 249 29.84 -5.95 7.57
CA ALA A 249 30.02 -6.02 6.12
C ALA A 249 31.39 -6.58 5.75
N SER A 250 32.45 -6.13 6.43
CA SER A 250 33.83 -6.56 6.16
C SER A 250 34.00 -8.06 6.41
N GLY A 251 33.57 -8.54 7.58
CA GLY A 251 33.68 -9.96 7.89
C GLY A 251 32.73 -10.86 7.06
N LEU A 252 31.56 -10.34 6.65
CA LEU A 252 30.70 -11.03 5.68
C LEU A 252 31.44 -11.22 4.35
N VAL A 253 32.07 -10.16 3.83
CA VAL A 253 32.82 -10.22 2.56
C VAL A 253 33.99 -11.20 2.66
N GLU A 254 34.72 -11.19 3.77
CA GLU A 254 35.80 -12.15 4.04
C GLU A 254 35.28 -13.60 4.03
N SER A 255 34.14 -13.86 4.69
CA SER A 255 33.51 -15.18 4.73
C SER A 255 32.98 -15.67 3.37
N LEU A 256 32.65 -14.75 2.45
CA LEU A 256 32.13 -15.06 1.12
C LEU A 256 33.20 -15.19 0.05
N SER A 257 34.37 -14.57 0.28
CA SER A 257 35.52 -14.61 -0.64
C SER A 257 36.07 -16.02 -0.84
N THR A 258 35.77 -16.95 0.08
CA THR A 258 36.10 -18.38 -0.03
C THR A 258 35.07 -19.17 -0.85
N GLU A 259 33.87 -18.62 -1.14
CA GLU A 259 32.77 -19.36 -1.78
C GLU A 259 32.20 -18.72 -3.07
N THR A 260 32.42 -17.43 -3.41
CA THR A 260 31.91 -16.81 -4.68
C THR A 260 32.67 -15.57 -5.21
N PRO A 261 32.65 -15.26 -6.55
CA PRO A 261 33.61 -14.34 -7.19
C PRO A 261 33.16 -12.89 -7.47
N ASN A 262 31.93 -12.44 -7.14
CA ASN A 262 31.42 -11.13 -7.59
C ASN A 262 30.99 -10.19 -6.44
N ILE A 263 31.97 -9.74 -5.64
CA ILE A 263 31.77 -8.72 -4.60
C ILE A 263 32.68 -7.53 -4.91
N HIS A 264 32.11 -6.32 -4.98
CA HIS A 264 32.87 -5.11 -5.25
C HIS A 264 32.61 -4.01 -4.21
N LYS A 265 33.73 -3.46 -3.72
CA LYS A 265 33.94 -2.17 -3.04
C LYS A 265 33.14 -1.94 -1.75
N ILE A 266 33.85 -1.90 -0.62
CA ILE A 266 33.35 -1.35 0.65
C ILE A 266 33.59 0.16 0.61
N LEU A 267 32.52 0.95 0.58
CA LEU A 267 32.59 2.40 0.72
C LEU A 267 32.06 2.80 2.10
N ALA A 268 32.93 3.35 2.94
CA ALA A 268 32.48 4.09 4.12
C ALA A 268 31.81 5.38 3.64
N ASN A 269 30.57 5.65 4.07
CA ASN A 269 29.82 6.85 3.66
C ASN A 269 29.73 7.89 4.80
N PRO A 270 30.75 8.75 4.96
CA PRO A 270 30.78 9.75 6.03
C PRO A 270 29.69 10.84 5.92
N GLU A 271 29.06 11.03 4.75
CA GLU A 271 28.01 12.04 4.57
C GLU A 271 26.64 11.62 5.15
N LYS A 272 26.33 10.32 5.24
CA LYS A 272 25.04 9.83 5.77
C LYS A 272 24.99 9.80 7.31
N SER A 273 26.12 9.80 8.01
CA SER A 273 26.19 9.84 9.49
C SER A 273 27.58 10.23 10.00
N LYS A 274 27.70 11.38 10.68
CA LYS A 274 28.96 11.82 11.32
C LYS A 274 29.38 10.95 12.52
N HIS A 275 28.53 10.04 12.99
CA HIS A 275 28.72 9.27 14.23
C HIS A 275 28.40 7.76 14.10
N LEU A 276 28.07 7.26 12.90
CA LEU A 276 27.77 5.84 12.66
C LEU A 276 28.42 5.39 11.35
N GLU A 277 29.30 4.40 11.43
CA GLU A 277 29.94 3.79 10.27
C GLU A 277 28.92 2.94 9.49
N THR A 278 28.57 3.39 8.29
CA THR A 278 27.77 2.62 7.33
C THR A 278 28.65 2.09 6.21
N ALA A 279 28.41 0.87 5.77
CA ALA A 279 29.10 0.27 4.64
C ALA A 279 28.13 -0.08 3.52
N VAL A 280 28.49 0.24 2.29
CA VAL A 280 27.78 -0.23 1.10
C VAL A 280 28.59 -1.37 0.48
N VAL A 281 27.94 -2.49 0.20
CA VAL A 281 28.55 -3.66 -0.45
C VAL A 281 27.71 -4.07 -1.65
N LYS A 282 28.35 -4.26 -2.81
CA LYS A 282 27.67 -4.84 -3.98
C LYS A 282 27.77 -6.36 -3.95
N ILE A 283 26.64 -7.05 -3.76
CA ILE A 283 26.55 -8.51 -3.70
C ILE A 283 25.59 -8.99 -4.81
N TYR A 284 26.05 -9.87 -5.70
CA TYR A 284 25.29 -10.34 -6.87
C TYR A 284 24.69 -9.20 -7.72
N GLY A 285 25.41 -8.08 -7.85
CA GLY A 285 24.97 -6.91 -8.61
C GLY A 285 23.95 -6.00 -7.93
N MET A 286 23.55 -6.30 -6.69
CA MET A 286 22.65 -5.47 -5.86
C MET A 286 23.45 -4.68 -4.82
N ASP A 287 23.07 -3.42 -4.60
CA ASP A 287 23.66 -2.58 -3.55
C ASP A 287 23.01 -2.91 -2.20
N VAL A 288 23.83 -3.32 -1.22
CA VAL A 288 23.42 -3.67 0.14
C VAL A 288 24.06 -2.68 1.11
N ASP A 289 23.22 -1.87 1.76
CA ASP A 289 23.61 -0.85 2.74
C ASP A 289 23.55 -1.48 4.14
N PHE A 290 24.70 -1.67 4.80
CA PHE A 290 24.78 -2.09 6.19
C PHE A 290 24.77 -0.89 7.12
N VAL A 291 23.75 -0.82 7.95
CA VAL A 291 23.50 0.28 8.90
C VAL A 291 23.44 -0.25 10.33
N HIS A 292 23.83 0.57 11.30
CA HIS A 292 23.63 0.25 12.70
C HIS A 292 22.22 0.69 13.14
N LEU A 293 21.60 -0.07 14.05
CA LEU A 293 20.36 0.38 14.68
C LEU A 293 20.60 1.64 15.50
N ARG A 294 19.76 2.65 15.29
CA ARG A 294 19.96 3.94 15.91
C ARG A 294 18.72 4.45 16.61
N ASP A 295 18.93 5.02 17.78
CA ASP A 295 17.96 5.83 18.47
C ASP A 295 18.30 7.31 18.22
N GLU A 296 17.28 8.15 18.07
CA GLU A 296 17.44 9.57 17.74
C GLU A 296 16.71 10.41 18.77
N THR A 297 17.44 11.22 19.53
CA THR A 297 16.85 12.20 20.43
C THR A 297 16.94 13.58 19.80
N TYR A 298 15.79 14.20 19.56
CA TYR A 298 15.69 15.53 18.97
C TYR A 298 15.80 16.58 20.10
N SER A 299 16.89 17.35 20.10
CA SER A 299 17.04 18.54 20.97
C SER A 299 16.65 19.82 20.21
N THR A 300 16.84 21.01 20.79
CA THR A 300 16.55 22.30 20.10
C THR A 300 17.35 22.53 18.82
N THR A 301 18.35 21.68 18.52
CA THR A 301 19.19 21.75 17.32
C THR A 301 18.58 21.01 16.12
N ARG A 302 18.98 21.39 14.90
CA ARG A 302 18.46 20.84 13.62
C ARG A 302 18.92 19.41 13.30
N ILE A 303 19.85 18.86 14.08
CA ILE A 303 20.46 17.54 13.86
C ILE A 303 20.19 16.71 15.13
N PRO A 304 19.53 15.55 15.03
CA PRO A 304 19.28 14.70 16.20
C PRO A 304 20.58 14.14 16.76
N VAL A 305 20.62 13.93 18.07
CA VAL A 305 21.69 13.17 18.72
C VAL A 305 21.39 11.70 18.50
N VAL A 306 22.36 10.96 17.94
CA VAL A 306 22.21 9.57 17.56
C VAL A 306 22.92 8.66 18.57
N SER A 307 22.19 7.72 19.16
CA SER A 307 22.73 6.71 20.10
C SER A 307 22.42 5.29 19.62
N ARG A 308 23.03 4.28 20.24
CA ARG A 308 22.69 2.86 19.98
C ARG A 308 21.21 2.62 20.30
N GLY A 309 20.47 2.08 19.35
CA GLY A 309 19.02 1.87 19.45
C GLY A 309 18.61 0.41 19.31
N THR A 310 17.33 0.15 19.56
CA THR A 310 16.69 -1.15 19.29
C THR A 310 15.93 -1.11 17.97
N ALA A 311 15.59 -2.27 17.40
CA ALA A 311 14.76 -2.31 16.18
C ALA A 311 13.41 -1.60 16.39
N LYS A 312 12.87 -1.65 17.62
CA LYS A 312 11.68 -0.92 18.02
C LYS A 312 11.90 0.60 18.03
N SER A 313 12.97 1.11 18.64
CA SER A 313 13.22 2.56 18.64
C SER A 313 13.51 3.08 17.22
N ASP A 314 14.24 2.31 16.40
CA ASP A 314 14.47 2.63 14.98
C ASP A 314 13.17 2.64 14.16
N ALA A 315 12.26 1.70 14.42
CA ALA A 315 10.93 1.68 13.82
C ALA A 315 10.14 2.95 14.18
N MET A 316 10.07 3.29 15.47
CA MET A 316 9.19 4.36 15.96
C MET A 316 9.67 5.75 15.53
N ARG A 317 10.98 5.95 15.33
CA ARG A 317 11.52 7.23 14.84
C ARG A 317 11.35 7.44 13.33
N ARG A 318 10.85 6.47 12.55
CA ARG A 318 10.70 6.60 11.09
C ARG A 318 9.51 7.48 10.71
N ASP A 319 9.48 7.87 9.45
CA ASP A 319 8.50 8.80 8.92
C ASP A 319 7.09 8.22 8.87
N ILE A 320 6.94 7.03 8.30
CA ILE A 320 5.65 6.38 8.10
C ILE A 320 5.68 4.90 8.50
N THR A 321 4.55 4.38 8.96
CA THR A 321 4.36 2.99 9.43
C THR A 321 4.82 1.98 8.39
N ILE A 322 4.45 2.17 7.12
CA ILE A 322 4.81 1.28 6.02
C ILE A 322 6.33 1.23 5.75
N ASN A 323 7.09 2.24 6.19
CA ASN A 323 8.56 2.28 6.11
C ASN A 323 9.25 1.84 7.40
N SER A 324 8.47 1.47 8.42
CA SER A 324 8.92 1.10 9.77
C SER A 324 8.95 -0.40 10.00
N LEU A 325 8.79 -1.18 8.93
CA LEU A 325 8.80 -2.63 8.94
C LEU A 325 10.22 -3.17 8.84
N PHE A 326 10.44 -4.31 9.49
CA PHE A 326 11.70 -5.04 9.44
C PHE A 326 11.45 -6.47 8.95
N TYR A 327 12.43 -7.06 8.30
CA TYR A 327 12.45 -8.47 7.97
C TYR A 327 13.64 -9.12 8.66
N ASN A 328 13.34 -9.99 9.63
CA ASN A 328 14.35 -10.73 10.36
C ASN A 328 14.92 -11.84 9.47
N ILE A 329 16.19 -11.69 9.11
CA ILE A 329 16.88 -12.59 8.16
C ILE A 329 17.04 -14.00 8.75
N LEU A 330 17.21 -14.12 10.06
CA LEU A 330 17.39 -15.41 10.72
C LEU A 330 16.09 -16.20 10.83
N THR A 331 15.00 -15.54 11.22
CA THR A 331 13.69 -16.19 11.41
C THR A 331 12.84 -16.20 10.14
N ARG A 332 13.22 -15.43 9.10
CA ARG A 332 12.46 -15.23 7.86
C ARG A 332 11.04 -14.72 8.10
N LYS A 333 10.90 -13.77 9.03
CA LYS A 333 9.60 -13.19 9.41
C LYS A 333 9.66 -11.67 9.36
N ILE A 334 8.54 -11.07 8.99
CA ILE A 334 8.35 -9.62 9.09
C ILE A 334 8.07 -9.27 10.55
N GLU A 335 8.75 -8.24 11.05
CA GLU A 335 8.60 -7.64 12.36
C GLU A 335 7.99 -6.24 12.16
N ASP A 336 6.77 -6.05 12.65
CA ASP A 336 6.06 -4.78 12.61
C ASP A 336 5.96 -4.20 14.03
N PHE A 337 6.95 -3.39 14.40
CA PHE A 337 6.98 -2.74 15.71
C PHE A 337 6.00 -1.57 15.85
N SER A 338 5.48 -1.07 14.73
CA SER A 338 4.43 -0.04 14.71
C SER A 338 3.03 -0.64 14.90
N GLU A 339 2.93 -1.97 14.82
CA GLU A 339 1.70 -2.79 14.84
C GLU A 339 0.70 -2.48 13.72
N ARG A 340 1.00 -1.50 12.86
CA ARG A 340 0.09 -0.98 11.84
C ARG A 340 0.70 -0.97 10.44
N GLY A 341 2.01 -1.08 10.27
CA GLY A 341 2.66 -0.98 8.97
C GLY A 341 2.18 -2.03 7.96
N ILE A 342 1.97 -3.29 8.37
CA ILE A 342 1.47 -4.34 7.47
C ILE A 342 0.01 -4.04 7.07
N SER A 343 -0.83 -3.65 8.02
CA SER A 343 -2.22 -3.31 7.74
C SER A 343 -2.34 -2.07 6.89
N ASP A 344 -1.51 -1.05 7.13
CA ASP A 344 -1.51 0.20 6.38
C ASP A 344 -1.11 -0.02 4.92
N ILE A 345 -0.17 -0.94 4.64
CA ILE A 345 0.13 -1.35 3.26
C ILE A 345 -1.09 -1.98 2.59
N LYS A 346 -1.78 -2.89 3.28
CA LYS A 346 -2.97 -3.57 2.72
C LYS A 346 -4.09 -2.56 2.48
N LEU A 347 -4.39 -1.71 3.46
CA LEU A 347 -5.48 -0.74 3.37
C LEU A 347 -5.14 0.45 2.45
N GLY A 348 -3.88 0.57 2.00
CA GLY A 348 -3.42 1.70 1.21
C GLY A 348 -3.44 3.00 2.01
N ILE A 349 -2.98 2.96 3.26
CA ILE A 349 -2.94 4.09 4.19
C ILE A 349 -1.50 4.56 4.38
N ILE A 350 -1.32 5.87 4.48
CA ILE A 350 -0.09 6.49 4.97
C ILE A 350 -0.37 7.05 6.36
N ASP A 351 0.36 6.53 7.34
CA ASP A 351 0.32 7.02 8.72
C ASP A 351 1.71 7.07 9.36
N THR A 352 1.90 7.82 10.45
CA THR A 352 3.14 7.90 11.24
C THR A 352 3.18 6.79 12.31
N PRO A 353 4.35 6.25 12.71
CA PRO A 353 4.41 5.25 13.79
C PRO A 353 3.97 5.81 15.14
N LEU A 354 4.52 6.97 15.51
CA LEU A 354 4.17 7.73 16.71
C LEU A 354 3.02 8.72 16.43
N ASP A 355 2.65 9.49 17.45
CA ASP A 355 1.77 10.65 17.29
C ASP A 355 2.30 11.54 16.14
N PRO A 356 1.47 11.87 15.13
CA PRO A 356 1.86 12.75 14.05
C PRO A 356 2.38 14.10 14.54
N LYS A 357 1.84 14.66 15.63
CA LYS A 357 2.29 15.96 16.13
C LYS A 357 3.75 15.92 16.57
N VAL A 358 4.15 14.86 17.27
CA VAL A 358 5.54 14.63 17.68
C VAL A 358 6.41 14.38 16.44
N THR A 359 5.99 13.44 15.60
CA THR A 359 6.71 13.03 14.39
C THR A 359 7.02 14.19 13.44
N LEU A 360 6.01 15.03 13.17
CA LEU A 360 6.12 16.16 12.25
C LEU A 360 6.82 17.37 12.89
N PHE A 361 6.77 17.52 14.21
CA PHE A 361 7.48 18.60 14.89
C PHE A 361 8.99 18.33 14.97
N ASP A 362 9.37 17.06 15.19
CA ASP A 362 10.77 16.62 15.27
C ASP A 362 11.48 16.77 13.93
N ASP A 363 10.85 16.31 12.84
CA ASP A 363 11.34 16.52 11.47
C ASP A 363 10.20 16.97 10.54
N PRO A 364 9.99 18.29 10.39
CA PRO A 364 8.93 18.82 9.54
C PRO A 364 9.06 18.46 8.06
N LEU A 365 10.25 18.05 7.59
CA LEU A 365 10.41 17.57 6.22
C LEU A 365 9.57 16.30 5.96
N ARG A 366 9.17 15.57 7.02
CA ARG A 366 8.27 14.41 6.90
C ARG A 366 6.91 14.75 6.29
N ILE A 367 6.44 15.99 6.42
CA ILE A 367 5.21 16.45 5.75
C ILE A 367 5.36 16.27 4.23
N LEU A 368 6.43 16.81 3.65
CA LEU A 368 6.70 16.70 2.21
C LEU A 368 6.95 15.24 1.79
N ARG A 369 7.60 14.44 2.66
CA ARG A 369 7.79 13.00 2.41
C ARG A 369 6.46 12.25 2.37
N ILE A 370 5.51 12.54 3.27
CA ILE A 370 4.18 11.93 3.31
C ILE A 370 3.44 12.19 1.99
N PHE A 371 3.37 13.45 1.55
CA PHE A 371 2.77 13.78 0.25
C PHE A 371 3.53 13.17 -0.93
N ARG A 372 4.86 13.07 -0.84
CA ARG A 372 5.67 12.35 -1.84
C ARG A 372 5.30 10.88 -1.91
N PHE A 373 5.09 10.21 -0.78
CA PHE A 373 4.65 8.81 -0.75
C PHE A 373 3.21 8.65 -1.21
N GLN A 374 2.33 9.61 -0.92
CA GLN A 374 0.98 9.65 -1.48
C GLN A 374 1.03 9.72 -3.01
N ALA A 375 1.87 10.60 -3.57
CA ALA A 375 2.08 10.69 -5.02
C ALA A 375 2.73 9.41 -5.59
N LYS A 376 3.70 8.82 -4.87
CA LYS A 376 4.41 7.61 -5.30
C LYS A 376 3.50 6.39 -5.33
N PHE A 377 2.71 6.15 -4.27
CA PHE A 377 1.95 4.92 -4.05
C PHE A 377 0.46 5.05 -4.30
N GLY A 378 -0.08 6.26 -4.23
CA GLY A 378 -1.51 6.52 -4.40
C GLY A 378 -2.37 6.10 -3.23
N PHE A 379 -1.75 5.98 -2.06
CA PHE A 379 -2.40 5.68 -0.77
C PHE A 379 -3.11 6.91 -0.22
N THR A 380 -4.01 6.72 0.73
CA THR A 380 -4.73 7.78 1.42
C THR A 380 -3.98 8.18 2.70
N ILE A 381 -3.81 9.47 2.95
CA ILE A 381 -3.20 9.97 4.19
C ILE A 381 -4.22 9.86 5.31
N HIS A 382 -3.83 9.29 6.45
CA HIS A 382 -4.71 9.13 7.60
C HIS A 382 -5.12 10.49 8.20
N LYS A 383 -6.39 10.64 8.62
CA LYS A 383 -6.98 11.91 9.10
C LYS A 383 -6.16 12.63 10.19
N ARG A 384 -5.65 11.89 11.17
CA ARG A 384 -4.83 12.44 12.26
C ARG A 384 -3.55 13.14 11.80
N ILE A 385 -3.01 12.79 10.62
CA ILE A 385 -1.88 13.50 10.02
C ILE A 385 -2.35 14.85 9.49
N ILE A 386 -3.48 14.88 8.77
CA ILE A 386 -4.05 16.13 8.24
C ILE A 386 -4.33 17.10 9.38
N GLU A 387 -4.98 16.62 10.44
CA GLU A 387 -5.24 17.40 11.66
C GLU A 387 -3.96 17.92 12.34
N ALA A 388 -2.86 17.16 12.28
CA ALA A 388 -1.58 17.59 12.83
C ALA A 388 -0.86 18.61 11.93
N ILE A 389 -1.00 18.54 10.62
CA ILE A 389 -0.43 19.51 9.67
C ILE A 389 -1.05 20.89 9.85
N ASP A 390 -2.32 20.95 10.29
CA ASP A 390 -3.01 22.21 10.58
C ASP A 390 -2.57 22.88 11.89
N ASP A 391 -1.74 22.23 12.72
CA ASP A 391 -1.17 22.84 13.93
C ASP A 391 -0.15 23.93 13.56
N ASP A 392 -0.39 25.17 14.02
CA ASP A 392 0.47 26.32 13.76
C ASP A 392 1.94 26.11 14.15
N ARG A 393 2.19 25.31 15.20
CA ARG A 393 3.56 25.01 15.66
C ARG A 393 4.31 24.19 14.61
N ILE A 394 3.63 23.27 13.94
CA ILE A 394 4.20 22.43 12.89
C ILE A 394 4.43 23.24 11.62
N ARG A 395 3.46 24.08 11.23
CA ARG A 395 3.61 25.01 10.09
C ARG A 395 4.78 25.98 10.29
N LYS A 396 4.95 26.50 11.51
CA LYS A 396 6.09 27.35 11.88
C LYS A 396 7.39 26.54 11.86
N ALA A 397 7.41 25.34 12.42
CA ALA A 397 8.58 24.47 12.42
C ALA A 397 9.04 24.12 11.00
N LEU A 398 8.11 23.89 10.06
CA LEU A 398 8.44 23.67 8.64
C LEU A 398 9.21 24.85 8.04
N LYS A 399 8.75 26.08 8.31
CA LYS A 399 9.42 27.30 7.82
C LYS A 399 10.78 27.57 8.47
N THR A 400 10.96 27.21 9.74
CA THR A 400 12.16 27.60 10.51
C THR A 400 13.22 26.49 10.63
N LYS A 401 12.81 25.21 10.64
CA LYS A 401 13.70 24.06 10.83
C LYS A 401 14.18 23.44 9.51
N VAL A 402 13.47 23.63 8.39
CA VAL A 402 13.78 22.99 7.10
C VAL A 402 14.34 24.01 6.11
N SER A 403 15.45 23.68 5.45
CA SER A 403 16.04 24.53 4.42
C SER A 403 15.31 24.40 3.07
N ASN A 404 15.30 25.48 2.29
CA ASN A 404 14.74 25.50 0.94
C ASN A 404 15.35 24.43 0.03
N GLU A 405 16.64 24.13 0.18
CA GLU A 405 17.33 23.08 -0.59
C GLU A 405 16.73 21.68 -0.30
N ARG A 406 16.46 21.36 0.98
CA ARG A 406 15.85 20.08 1.36
C ARG A 406 14.41 19.98 0.91
N ILE A 407 13.66 21.09 0.99
CA ILE A 407 12.31 21.20 0.44
C ILE A 407 12.34 20.91 -1.06
N TRP A 408 13.21 21.59 -1.81
CA TRP A 408 13.36 21.40 -3.25
C TRP A 408 13.69 19.95 -3.61
N LYS A 409 14.64 19.32 -2.91
CA LYS A 409 14.99 17.90 -3.14
C LYS A 409 13.79 16.96 -2.99
N GLU A 410 12.92 17.17 -2.01
CA GLU A 410 11.73 16.33 -1.83
C GLU A 410 10.63 16.62 -2.87
N LEU A 411 10.43 17.90 -3.24
CA LEU A 411 9.49 18.28 -4.30
C LEU A 411 9.94 17.77 -5.68
N SER A 412 11.23 17.86 -6.02
CA SER A 412 11.76 17.34 -7.28
C SER A 412 11.57 15.83 -7.40
N LYS A 413 11.82 15.06 -6.32
CA LYS A 413 11.54 13.61 -6.31
C LYS A 413 10.06 13.32 -6.50
N MET A 414 9.18 14.12 -5.88
CA MET A 414 7.73 13.97 -6.00
C MET A 414 7.23 14.22 -7.43
N LEU A 415 7.75 15.27 -8.08
CA LEU A 415 7.48 15.60 -9.48
C LEU A 415 7.90 14.48 -10.44
N GLY A 416 8.91 13.69 -10.08
CA GLY A 416 9.33 12.51 -10.85
C GLY A 416 8.31 11.37 -10.86
N TYR A 417 7.27 11.40 -10.02
CA TYR A 417 6.21 10.38 -10.02
C TYR A 417 5.03 10.79 -10.89
N LYS A 418 4.32 9.79 -11.43
CA LYS A 418 3.13 9.98 -12.29
C LYS A 418 2.03 10.85 -11.67
N ARG A 419 1.97 10.95 -10.33
CA ARG A 419 1.02 11.80 -9.58
C ARG A 419 1.69 12.99 -8.88
N GLY A 420 2.89 13.38 -9.30
CA GLY A 420 3.65 14.45 -8.67
C GLY A 420 2.89 15.79 -8.65
N ASN A 421 2.16 16.07 -9.73
CA ASN A 421 1.28 17.24 -9.84
C ASN A 421 0.14 17.24 -8.81
N LEU A 422 -0.50 16.09 -8.55
CA LEU A 422 -1.54 15.98 -7.52
C LEU A 422 -0.96 16.19 -6.12
N GLY A 423 0.24 15.65 -5.85
CA GLY A 423 0.94 15.89 -4.59
C GLY A 423 1.23 17.37 -4.35
N LEU A 424 1.58 18.13 -5.40
CA LEU A 424 1.76 19.58 -5.30
C LEU A 424 0.46 20.32 -5.02
N ILE A 425 -0.65 19.92 -5.66
CA ILE A 425 -1.97 20.53 -5.42
C ILE A 425 -2.39 20.30 -3.96
N GLU A 426 -2.18 19.11 -3.42
CA GLU A 426 -2.50 18.79 -2.03
C GLU A 426 -1.61 19.54 -1.02
N ILE A 427 -0.36 19.84 -1.36
CA ILE A 427 0.52 20.67 -0.50
C ILE A 427 0.12 22.16 -0.55
N ALA A 428 -0.40 22.62 -1.69
CA ALA A 428 -0.79 24.00 -1.89
C ALA A 428 -2.15 24.35 -1.24
N ARG A 429 -3.00 23.34 -1.06
CA ARG A 429 -4.22 23.42 -0.24
C ARG A 429 -3.86 23.44 1.23
#